data_AF-A0A1H8WSL5-F1
#
_entry.id   AF-A0A1H8WSL5-F1
#
_cell.length_a   1.000
_cell.length_b   1.000
_cell.length_c   1.000
_cell.angle_alpha   90.00
_cell.angle_beta   90.00
_cell.angle_gamma   90.00
#
_symmetry.space_group_name_H-M   'P 1'
#
loop_
_entity.id
_entity.type
_entity.pdbx_description
1 polymer ?
#
loop_
_entity_poly.entity_id
_entity_poly.type
_entity_poly.pdbx_seq_one_letter_code
_entity_poly.pdbx_strand_id
1 'polypeptide(L)'
;MAGSSRNTGSRIRARIARLATIGVIAALALIFTPGTASANTGVAPIVDCYRYNNDGTFWVVLGYTNPGSQKTYAYGTTNQVYPTRLQGQQPKQFAAGTVHGVWTVRLTYAEIFQQDARWVLNGTTLRYSQYVNYAQECPPSTVLPADGNGTGTAVALGAAGVVGAAVLVRHKRRLNRLADSPPSPDAGA
;
A
#
# COMPACT_ATOMS: atom_id res chain seq x y z
N MET A 1 -81.34 -20.86 12.39
CA MET A 1 -80.14 -21.69 12.18
C MET A 1 -79.13 -20.91 11.35
N ALA A 2 -77.85 -21.04 11.72
CA ALA A 2 -76.73 -20.18 11.33
C ALA A 2 -76.18 -20.41 9.91
N GLY A 3 -75.33 -19.49 9.45
CA GLY A 3 -74.40 -19.68 8.33
C GLY A 3 -73.90 -18.37 7.70
N SER A 4 -73.17 -17.53 8.43
CA SER A 4 -71.71 -17.39 8.35
C SER A 4 -71.12 -17.28 6.92
N SER A 5 -70.85 -16.05 6.47
CA SER A 5 -69.95 -15.77 5.35
C SER A 5 -69.03 -14.60 5.70
N ARG A 6 -67.86 -14.90 6.25
CA ARG A 6 -66.72 -13.97 6.38
C ARG A 6 -65.42 -14.76 6.36
N ASN A 7 -64.90 -15.13 5.19
CA ASN A 7 -63.58 -15.78 5.12
C ASN A 7 -62.77 -15.58 3.84
N THR A 8 -63.07 -14.56 3.03
CA THR A 8 -62.36 -14.35 1.74
C THR A 8 -61.27 -13.27 1.81
N GLY A 9 -61.41 -12.27 2.69
CA GLY A 9 -60.49 -11.12 2.74
C GLY A 9 -59.11 -11.39 3.38
N SER A 10 -58.99 -12.41 4.23
CA SER A 10 -57.74 -12.66 4.98
C SER A 10 -56.65 -13.33 4.13
N ARG A 11 -57.04 -14.16 3.15
CA ARG A 11 -56.09 -14.95 2.33
C ARG A 11 -55.34 -14.11 1.30
N ILE A 12 -55.94 -13.01 0.83
CA ILE A 12 -55.33 -12.11 -0.16
C ILE A 12 -54.27 -11.22 0.49
N ARG A 13 -54.53 -10.69 1.69
CA ARG A 13 -53.56 -9.87 2.45
C ARG A 13 -52.29 -10.65 2.82
N ALA A 14 -52.43 -11.94 3.16
CA ALA A 14 -51.29 -12.79 3.49
C ALA A 14 -50.36 -13.07 2.28
N ARG A 15 -50.89 -13.11 1.05
CA ARG A 15 -50.08 -13.33 -0.16
C ARG A 15 -49.30 -12.09 -0.58
N ILE A 16 -49.88 -10.90 -0.40
CA ILE A 16 -49.22 -9.62 -0.72
C ILE A 16 -48.08 -9.33 0.25
N ALA A 17 -48.25 -9.65 1.55
CA ALA A 17 -47.20 -9.48 2.57
C ALA A 17 -45.96 -10.36 2.33
N ARG A 18 -46.13 -11.55 1.73
CA ARG A 18 -45.01 -12.47 1.40
C ARG A 18 -44.21 -12.02 0.17
N LEU A 19 -44.82 -11.32 -0.77
CA LEU A 19 -44.11 -10.77 -1.94
C LEU A 19 -43.27 -9.54 -1.58
N ALA A 20 -43.76 -8.70 -0.65
CA ALA A 20 -43.02 -7.54 -0.16
C ALA A 20 -41.73 -7.93 0.58
N THR A 21 -41.74 -9.02 1.35
CA THR A 21 -40.58 -9.48 2.12
C THR A 21 -39.48 -10.08 1.23
N ILE A 22 -39.83 -10.79 0.15
CA ILE A 22 -38.83 -11.31 -0.82
C ILE A 22 -38.19 -10.18 -1.62
N GLY A 23 -38.97 -9.16 -2.00
CA GLY A 23 -38.44 -7.97 -2.69
C GLY A 23 -37.41 -7.19 -1.88
N VAL A 24 -37.62 -7.06 -0.56
CA VAL A 24 -36.68 -6.37 0.33
C VAL A 24 -35.37 -7.16 0.50
N ILE A 25 -35.42 -8.50 0.58
CA ILE A 25 -34.21 -9.33 0.68
C ILE A 25 -33.40 -9.29 -0.62
N ALA A 26 -34.06 -9.32 -1.79
CA ALA A 26 -33.40 -9.19 -3.08
C ALA A 26 -32.77 -7.79 -3.29
N ALA A 27 -33.44 -6.72 -2.83
CA ALA A 27 -32.91 -5.36 -2.87
C ALA A 27 -31.70 -5.18 -1.93
N LEU A 28 -31.72 -5.82 -0.75
CA LEU A 28 -30.57 -5.82 0.17
C LEU A 28 -29.40 -6.65 -0.37
N ALA A 29 -29.66 -7.74 -1.10
CA ALA A 29 -28.60 -8.55 -1.73
C ALA A 29 -27.84 -7.80 -2.83
N LEU A 30 -28.46 -6.82 -3.49
CA LEU A 30 -27.79 -5.94 -4.46
C LEU A 30 -26.85 -4.92 -3.80
N ILE A 31 -27.03 -4.61 -2.50
CA ILE A 31 -26.12 -3.74 -1.75
C ILE A 31 -24.86 -4.51 -1.32
N PHE A 32 -24.98 -5.85 -1.19
CA PHE A 32 -23.88 -6.76 -0.87
C PHE A 32 -23.38 -7.51 -2.11
N THR A 33 -23.44 -6.94 -3.32
CA THR A 33 -22.58 -7.46 -4.39
C THR A 33 -21.14 -7.21 -3.93
N PRO A 34 -20.32 -8.26 -3.66
CA PRO A 34 -18.90 -8.05 -3.51
C PRO A 34 -18.44 -7.38 -4.79
N GLY A 35 -18.03 -6.11 -4.69
CA GLY A 35 -17.47 -5.39 -5.81
C GLY A 35 -16.44 -6.29 -6.43
N THR A 36 -16.58 -6.56 -7.73
CA THR A 36 -15.60 -7.35 -8.48
C THR A 36 -14.25 -6.75 -8.16
N ALA A 37 -13.45 -7.46 -7.35
CA ALA A 37 -12.08 -7.08 -7.10
C ALA A 37 -11.43 -7.19 -8.48
N SER A 38 -11.27 -6.04 -9.14
CA SER A 38 -10.48 -5.97 -10.36
C SER A 38 -9.11 -6.45 -9.94
N ALA A 39 -8.78 -7.70 -10.31
CA ALA A 39 -7.46 -8.23 -10.10
C ALA A 39 -6.54 -7.33 -10.90
N ASN A 40 -5.94 -6.34 -10.23
CA ASN A 40 -4.98 -5.45 -10.84
C ASN A 40 -3.76 -6.33 -11.15
N THR A 41 -3.74 -6.95 -12.33
CA THR A 41 -2.63 -7.80 -12.78
C THR A 41 -1.43 -6.96 -13.19
N GLY A 42 -1.56 -5.64 -13.18
CA GLY A 42 -0.53 -4.65 -13.48
C GLY A 42 0.36 -4.31 -12.30
N VAL A 43 1.50 -3.68 -12.59
CA VAL A 43 2.30 -3.03 -11.55
C VAL A 43 1.62 -1.71 -11.23
N ALA A 44 1.38 -1.45 -9.95
CA ALA A 44 0.78 -0.21 -9.48
C ALA A 44 1.82 0.63 -8.71
N PRO A 45 1.92 1.93 -9.00
CA PRO A 45 2.79 2.83 -8.26
C PRO A 45 2.20 3.13 -6.87
N ILE A 46 3.06 3.37 -5.88
CA ILE A 46 2.66 3.79 -4.52
C ILE A 46 3.53 4.96 -4.04
N VAL A 47 2.98 5.78 -3.14
CA VAL A 47 3.75 6.74 -2.34
C VAL A 47 3.99 6.12 -0.98
N ASP A 48 5.26 6.07 -0.56
CA ASP A 48 5.61 5.59 0.78
C ASP A 48 5.47 6.71 1.80
N CYS A 49 6.06 7.87 1.49
CA CYS A 49 5.98 9.06 2.33
C CYS A 49 6.38 10.31 1.55
N TYR A 50 6.10 11.49 2.12
CA TYR A 50 6.62 12.76 1.61
C TYR A 50 7.36 13.53 2.71
N ARG A 51 8.20 14.49 2.32
CA ARG A 51 8.85 15.40 3.25
C ARG A 51 8.83 16.81 2.69
N TYR A 52 8.35 17.75 3.48
CA TYR A 52 8.50 19.18 3.18
C TYR A 52 9.91 19.66 3.56
N ASN A 53 10.55 20.39 2.65
CA ASN A 53 11.95 20.81 2.81
C ASN A 53 12.11 22.20 3.45
N ASN A 54 11.02 22.87 3.82
CA ASN A 54 11.01 24.25 4.33
C ASN A 54 11.55 25.32 3.36
N ASP A 55 11.79 24.96 2.09
CA ASP A 55 12.25 25.84 1.01
C ASP A 55 11.20 25.96 -0.12
N GLY A 56 9.96 25.51 0.12
CA GLY A 56 8.90 25.45 -0.90
C GLY A 56 8.97 24.20 -1.80
N THR A 57 9.88 23.26 -1.53
CA THR A 57 9.98 21.98 -2.22
C THR A 57 9.59 20.79 -1.34
N PHE A 58 9.26 19.69 -2.00
CA PHE A 58 8.84 18.44 -1.40
C PHE A 58 9.69 17.30 -1.96
N TRP A 59 10.15 16.42 -1.08
CA TRP A 59 10.59 15.09 -1.47
C TRP A 59 9.40 14.14 -1.43
N VAL A 60 9.23 13.33 -2.48
CA VAL A 60 8.23 12.27 -2.51
C VAL A 60 8.97 10.95 -2.73
N VAL A 61 8.84 10.03 -1.78
CA VAL A 61 9.44 8.70 -1.83
C VAL A 61 8.43 7.75 -2.46
N LEU A 62 8.84 7.08 -3.53
CA LEU A 62 7.95 6.30 -4.38
C LEU A 62 8.36 4.83 -4.36
N GLY A 63 7.36 3.97 -4.42
CA GLY A 63 7.48 2.53 -4.51
C GLY A 63 6.53 1.95 -5.57
N TYR A 64 6.42 0.63 -5.62
CA TYR A 64 5.40 -0.03 -6.40
C TYR A 64 4.95 -1.34 -5.77
N THR A 65 3.81 -1.86 -6.23
CA THR A 65 3.39 -3.24 -6.00
C THR A 65 3.22 -3.97 -7.32
N ASN A 66 3.76 -5.19 -7.40
CA ASN A 66 3.67 -6.07 -8.54
C ASN A 66 3.17 -7.45 -8.07
N PRO A 67 1.88 -7.79 -8.28
CA PRO A 67 1.34 -9.06 -7.80
C PRO A 67 1.76 -10.28 -8.64
N GLY A 68 2.43 -10.06 -9.79
CA GLY A 68 2.85 -11.12 -10.71
C GLY A 68 4.36 -11.35 -10.74
N SER A 69 4.84 -11.95 -11.84
CA SER A 69 6.27 -12.09 -12.12
C SER A 69 6.92 -10.75 -12.43
N GLN A 70 8.26 -10.73 -12.51
CA GLN A 70 8.99 -9.53 -12.91
C GLN A 70 8.47 -8.97 -14.24
N LYS A 71 8.26 -7.65 -14.28
CA LYS A 71 7.83 -6.92 -15.48
C LYS A 71 8.85 -5.85 -15.87
N THR A 72 8.88 -5.52 -17.15
CA THR A 72 9.69 -4.42 -17.67
C THR A 72 8.78 -3.46 -18.41
N TYR A 73 8.82 -2.18 -18.03
CA TYR A 73 8.13 -1.11 -18.75
C TYR A 73 9.16 -0.07 -19.21
N ALA A 74 9.32 0.03 -20.51
CA ALA A 74 10.13 1.08 -21.12
C ALA A 74 9.54 2.46 -20.83
N TYR A 75 10.41 3.48 -20.85
CA TYR A 75 9.99 4.87 -20.80
C TYR A 75 9.02 5.19 -21.93
N GLY A 76 7.95 5.90 -21.60
CA GLY A 76 6.88 6.22 -22.56
C GLY A 76 5.52 6.03 -21.91
N THR A 77 4.50 5.78 -22.73
CA THR A 77 3.09 5.75 -22.29
C THR A 77 2.79 4.76 -21.17
N THR A 78 3.56 3.68 -21.06
CA THR A 78 3.43 2.67 -20.00
C THR A 78 4.22 2.99 -18.74
N ASN A 79 5.15 3.94 -18.78
CA ASN A 79 5.99 4.35 -17.67
C ASN A 79 6.48 5.80 -17.88
N GLN A 80 5.59 6.73 -17.57
CA GLN A 80 5.76 8.16 -17.83
C GLN A 80 5.72 8.95 -16.54
N VAL A 81 6.59 9.95 -16.42
CA VAL A 81 6.63 10.85 -15.27
C VAL A 81 6.43 12.27 -15.75
N TYR A 82 5.71 13.05 -14.96
CA TYR A 82 5.58 14.48 -15.12
C TYR A 82 5.92 15.19 -13.79
N PRO A 83 6.71 16.28 -13.79
CA PRO A 83 7.23 17.03 -14.95
C PRO A 83 8.29 16.26 -15.77
N THR A 84 8.42 16.61 -17.06
CA THR A 84 9.29 15.89 -18.02
C THR A 84 10.76 15.89 -17.64
N ARG A 85 11.22 16.84 -16.82
CA ARG A 85 12.59 16.85 -16.26
C ARG A 85 12.92 15.63 -15.40
N LEU A 86 11.90 14.94 -14.87
CA LEU A 86 12.05 13.72 -14.08
C LEU A 86 12.03 12.45 -14.95
N GLN A 87 11.71 12.58 -16.24
CA GLN A 87 11.64 11.45 -17.15
C GLN A 87 13.03 10.82 -17.32
N GLY A 88 13.10 9.49 -17.16
CA GLY A 88 14.33 8.72 -17.18
C GLY A 88 14.85 8.36 -15.78
N GLN A 89 14.36 9.01 -14.72
CA GLN A 89 14.76 8.71 -13.35
C GLN A 89 13.98 7.53 -12.75
N GLN A 90 12.82 7.21 -13.31
CA GLN A 90 11.97 6.12 -12.82
C GLN A 90 12.53 4.73 -13.16
N PRO A 91 12.21 3.70 -12.36
CA PRO A 91 12.63 2.32 -12.64
C PRO A 91 11.99 1.80 -13.94
N LYS A 92 12.71 0.92 -14.63
CA LYS A 92 12.21 0.18 -15.81
C LYS A 92 11.87 -1.27 -15.50
N GLN A 93 12.51 -1.84 -14.48
CA GLN A 93 12.34 -3.23 -14.08
C GLN A 93 11.60 -3.27 -12.75
N PHE A 94 10.59 -4.12 -12.68
CA PHE A 94 9.69 -4.23 -11.55
C PHE A 94 9.65 -5.69 -11.12
N ALA A 95 10.43 -6.03 -10.09
CA ALA A 95 10.41 -7.34 -9.46
C ALA A 95 9.02 -7.68 -8.89
N ALA A 96 8.76 -8.95 -8.59
CA ALA A 96 7.54 -9.37 -7.92
C ALA A 96 7.46 -8.84 -6.49
N GLY A 97 6.25 -8.60 -5.99
CA GLY A 97 5.96 -8.13 -4.64
C GLY A 97 5.84 -6.60 -4.52
N THR A 98 5.76 -6.12 -3.28
CA THR A 98 5.76 -4.69 -2.96
C THR A 98 7.18 -4.24 -2.66
N VAL A 99 7.64 -3.21 -3.38
CA VAL A 99 8.98 -2.65 -3.23
C VAL A 99 8.85 -1.16 -2.90
N HIS A 100 9.41 -0.79 -1.76
CA HIS A 100 9.37 0.55 -1.21
C HIS A 100 10.66 1.33 -1.55
N GLY A 101 10.57 2.65 -1.64
CA GLY A 101 11.71 3.56 -1.77
C GLY A 101 12.56 3.30 -3.01
N VAL A 102 11.93 2.95 -4.13
CA VAL A 102 12.66 2.60 -5.36
C VAL A 102 13.25 3.82 -6.05
N TRP A 103 12.69 5.00 -5.80
CA TRP A 103 13.21 6.28 -6.23
C TRP A 103 12.55 7.43 -5.46
N THR A 104 13.21 8.59 -5.49
CA THR A 104 12.72 9.82 -4.86
C THR A 104 12.65 10.91 -5.92
N VAL A 105 11.64 11.77 -5.82
CA VAL A 105 11.54 12.98 -6.65
C VAL A 105 11.50 14.22 -5.78
N ARG A 106 12.22 15.27 -6.20
CA ARG A 106 12.08 16.62 -5.65
C ARG A 106 11.18 17.45 -6.53
N LEU A 107 10.14 18.02 -5.95
CA LEU A 107 9.13 18.81 -6.66
C LEU A 107 8.90 20.13 -5.93
N THR A 108 8.65 21.18 -6.69
CA THR A 108 8.19 22.47 -6.15
C THR A 108 6.70 22.41 -5.85
N TYR A 109 6.22 23.34 -5.01
CA TYR A 109 4.79 23.53 -4.78
C TYR A 109 3.99 23.68 -6.09
N ALA A 110 4.48 24.49 -7.03
CA ALA A 110 3.80 24.71 -8.32
C ALA A 110 3.70 23.42 -9.14
N GLU A 111 4.77 22.62 -9.20
CA GLU A 111 4.75 21.34 -9.92
C GLU A 111 3.72 20.37 -9.33
N ILE A 112 3.64 20.26 -8.00
CA ILE A 112 2.69 19.38 -7.33
C ILE A 112 1.25 19.85 -7.51
N PHE A 113 0.95 21.10 -7.19
CA PHE A 113 -0.43 21.55 -7.00
C PHE A 113 -1.02 22.27 -8.21
N GLN A 114 -0.19 22.81 -9.11
CA GLN A 114 -0.66 23.60 -10.27
C GLN A 114 -0.40 22.88 -11.61
N GLN A 115 0.69 22.12 -11.71
CA GLN A 115 1.07 21.45 -12.96
C GLN A 115 0.70 19.97 -12.99
N ASP A 116 0.08 19.43 -11.94
CA ASP A 116 -0.34 18.02 -11.84
C ASP A 116 0.82 17.03 -12.00
N ALA A 117 1.89 17.22 -11.20
CA ALA A 117 2.99 16.27 -11.12
C ALA A 117 2.47 14.86 -10.77
N ARG A 118 2.89 13.87 -11.58
CA ARG A 118 2.34 12.52 -11.55
C ARG A 118 3.30 11.48 -12.12
N TRP A 119 3.10 10.23 -11.72
CA TRP A 119 3.70 9.05 -12.32
C TRP A 119 2.61 8.15 -12.89
N VAL A 120 2.70 7.88 -14.19
CA VAL A 120 1.84 6.94 -14.91
C VAL A 120 2.60 5.65 -15.11
N LEU A 121 2.10 4.56 -14.53
CA LEU A 121 2.67 3.23 -14.64
C LEU A 121 1.58 2.24 -15.03
N ASN A 122 1.75 1.61 -16.20
CA ASN A 122 0.83 0.63 -16.74
C ASN A 122 -0.65 1.09 -16.73
N GLY A 123 -0.90 2.33 -17.19
CA GLY A 123 -2.22 2.95 -17.19
C GLY A 123 -2.72 3.44 -15.82
N THR A 124 -2.02 3.10 -14.73
CA THR A 124 -2.32 3.62 -13.38
C THR A 124 -1.64 4.96 -13.19
N THR A 125 -2.41 5.99 -12.83
CA THR A 125 -1.87 7.34 -12.58
C THR A 125 -1.82 7.63 -11.10
N LEU A 126 -0.61 7.89 -10.59
CA LEU A 126 -0.37 8.39 -9.25
C LEU A 126 -0.11 9.89 -9.31
N ARG A 127 -0.99 10.69 -8.71
CA ARG A 127 -0.85 12.15 -8.62
C ARG A 127 -0.25 12.53 -7.28
N TYR A 128 0.88 13.21 -7.27
CA TYR A 128 1.61 13.47 -6.02
C TYR A 128 0.83 14.41 -5.07
N SER A 129 0.04 15.33 -5.61
CA SER A 129 -0.78 16.27 -4.84
C SER A 129 -1.76 15.59 -3.87
N GLN A 130 -2.32 14.44 -4.27
CA GLN A 130 -3.22 13.67 -3.40
C GLN A 130 -2.48 13.13 -2.17
N TYR A 131 -1.21 12.76 -2.32
CA TYR A 131 -0.45 12.17 -1.23
C TYR A 131 0.22 13.23 -0.36
N VAL A 132 0.66 14.36 -0.91
CA VAL A 132 1.18 15.45 -0.06
C VAL A 132 0.10 16.02 0.86
N ASN A 133 -1.17 16.01 0.45
CA ASN A 133 -2.27 16.48 1.30
C ASN A 133 -2.73 15.48 2.38
N TYR A 134 -2.57 14.17 2.14
CA TYR A 134 -3.24 13.13 2.96
C TYR A 134 -2.33 11.99 3.42
N ALA A 135 -1.11 11.87 2.90
CA ALA A 135 -0.19 10.80 3.27
C ALA A 135 0.60 11.13 4.54
N GLN A 136 1.38 10.16 5.00
CA GLN A 136 2.25 10.30 6.15
C GLN A 136 3.54 11.03 5.76
N GLU A 137 3.98 11.98 6.59
CA GLU A 137 5.31 12.55 6.49
C GLU A 137 6.39 11.47 6.74
N CYS A 138 7.49 11.55 6.01
CA CYS A 138 8.62 10.65 6.19
C CYS A 138 9.21 10.83 7.60
N PRO A 139 9.48 9.75 8.34
CA PRO A 139 10.24 9.83 9.57
C PRO A 139 11.57 10.59 9.37
N PRO A 140 12.03 11.37 10.36
CA PRO A 140 13.25 12.16 10.22
C PRO A 140 14.52 11.32 10.02
N SER A 141 14.49 10.02 10.35
CA SER A 141 15.57 9.06 10.10
C SER A 141 15.53 8.42 8.71
N THR A 142 14.56 8.74 7.86
CA THR A 142 14.44 8.16 6.52
C THR A 142 15.58 8.65 5.64
N VAL A 143 16.44 7.71 5.23
CA VAL A 143 17.45 7.93 4.19
C VAL A 143 16.73 7.99 2.86
N LEU A 144 16.75 9.16 2.22
CA LEU A 144 16.17 9.33 0.89
C LEU A 144 17.07 8.62 -0.14
N PRO A 145 16.52 7.75 -1.01
CA PRO A 145 17.25 7.24 -2.16
C PRO A 145 17.88 8.41 -2.94
N ALA A 146 19.17 8.30 -3.24
CA ALA A 146 19.90 9.30 -4.00
C ALA A 146 19.16 9.64 -5.30
N ASP A 147 19.11 10.93 -5.65
CA ASP A 147 18.48 11.43 -6.87
C ASP A 147 18.84 10.54 -8.06
N GLY A 148 17.81 9.97 -8.68
CA GLY A 148 17.90 8.90 -9.67
C GLY A 148 18.61 9.32 -10.95
N ASN A 149 19.93 9.44 -10.91
CA ASN A 149 20.80 9.59 -12.07
C ASN A 149 21.43 8.24 -12.42
N GLY A 150 20.62 7.34 -12.99
CA GLY A 150 21.05 6.31 -13.95
C GLY A 150 22.04 5.22 -13.53
N THR A 151 22.72 5.30 -12.39
CA THR A 151 23.73 4.35 -11.93
C THR A 151 23.73 4.31 -10.41
N GLY A 152 23.20 3.26 -9.80
CA GLY A 152 23.34 3.11 -8.35
C GLY A 152 22.41 2.07 -7.76
N THR A 153 22.80 0.80 -7.94
CA THR A 153 22.80 -0.22 -6.88
C THR A 153 21.97 0.07 -5.63
N ALA A 154 20.97 -0.79 -5.41
CA ALA A 154 20.50 -1.27 -4.10
C ALA A 154 21.27 -0.74 -2.87
N VAL A 155 20.88 0.41 -2.33
CA VAL A 155 21.33 0.83 -1.00
C VAL A 155 20.16 1.46 -0.26
N ALA A 156 19.50 0.65 0.58
CA ALA A 156 18.91 1.10 1.86
C ALA A 156 18.15 0.00 2.64
N LEU A 157 18.08 -1.26 2.16
CA LEU A 157 17.55 -2.37 2.98
C LEU A 157 18.63 -3.26 3.62
N GLY A 158 19.92 -2.95 3.44
CA GLY A 158 21.02 -3.65 4.10
C GLY A 158 21.25 -3.24 5.56
N ALA A 159 21.06 -1.96 5.90
CA ALA A 159 21.44 -1.45 7.22
C ALA A 159 20.51 -1.94 8.35
N ALA A 160 19.19 -1.99 8.11
CA ALA A 160 18.24 -2.49 9.11
C ALA A 160 18.39 -4.00 9.35
N GLY A 161 18.67 -4.78 8.30
CA GLY A 161 18.88 -6.23 8.40
C GLY A 161 20.15 -6.61 9.17
N VAL A 162 21.25 -5.88 8.96
CA VAL A 162 22.54 -6.17 9.64
C VAL A 162 22.50 -5.81 11.12
N VAL A 163 21.87 -4.68 11.50
CA VAL A 163 21.71 -4.30 12.92
C VAL A 163 20.77 -5.26 13.64
N GLY A 164 19.63 -5.62 13.02
CA GLY A 164 18.69 -6.59 13.57
C GLY A 164 19.34 -7.96 13.82
N ALA A 165 20.09 -8.47 12.85
CA ALA A 165 20.81 -9.74 12.97
C ALA A 165 21.91 -9.70 14.05
N ALA A 166 22.68 -8.60 14.15
CA ALA A 166 23.74 -8.46 15.14
C ALA A 166 23.20 -8.43 16.59
N VAL A 167 22.07 -7.77 16.83
CA VAL A 167 21.40 -7.75 18.14
C VAL A 167 20.88 -9.15 18.50
N LEU A 168 20.26 -9.85 17.55
CA LEU A 168 19.73 -11.20 17.75
C LEU A 168 20.82 -12.22 18.06
N VAL A 169 21.97 -12.13 17.37
CA VAL A 169 23.14 -12.97 17.64
C VAL A 169 23.75 -12.67 19.00
N ARG A 170 23.87 -11.39 19.39
CA ARG A 170 24.36 -11.01 20.73
C ARG A 170 23.45 -11.50 21.84
N HIS A 171 22.13 -11.43 21.65
CA HIS A 171 21.17 -11.85 22.66
C HIS A 171 21.15 -13.38 22.83
N LYS A 172 21.17 -14.14 21.72
CA LYS A 172 21.33 -15.61 21.77
C LYS A 172 22.62 -16.04 22.48
N ARG A 173 23.75 -15.37 22.21
CA ARG A 173 25.03 -15.66 22.90
C ARG A 173 24.97 -15.38 24.41
N ARG A 174 24.22 -14.37 24.86
CA ARG A 174 24.02 -14.12 26.29
C ARG A 174 23.15 -15.19 26.94
N LEU A 175 22.05 -15.59 26.29
CA LEU A 175 21.16 -16.63 26.82
C LEU A 175 21.87 -17.98 26.95
N ASN A 176 22.70 -18.37 25.98
CA ASN A 176 23.46 -19.62 26.08
C ASN A 176 24.48 -19.60 27.23
N ARG A 177 25.11 -18.46 27.54
CA ARG A 177 26.02 -18.34 28.70
C ARG A 177 25.30 -18.45 30.04
N LEU A 178 24.05 -17.99 30.11
CA LEU A 178 23.22 -18.13 31.30
C LEU A 178 22.70 -19.56 31.46
N ALA A 179 22.43 -20.26 30.34
CA ALA A 179 22.07 -21.68 30.35
C ALA A 179 23.25 -22.59 30.72
N ASP A 180 24.48 -22.22 30.37
CA ASP A 180 25.72 -22.95 30.70
C ASP A 180 26.32 -22.58 32.06
N SER A 181 25.63 -21.80 32.91
CA SER A 181 26.11 -21.53 34.26
C SER A 181 25.69 -22.69 35.20
N PRO A 182 26.61 -23.57 35.64
CA PRO A 182 26.28 -24.63 36.58
C PRO A 182 25.88 -24.04 37.95
N PRO A 183 25.01 -24.72 38.71
CA PRO A 183 24.67 -24.29 40.07
C PRO A 183 25.91 -24.26 40.95
N SER A 184 26.10 -23.16 41.68
CA SER A 184 27.22 -22.92 42.59
C SER A 184 27.24 -23.99 43.70
N PRO A 185 28.36 -24.71 43.92
CA PRO A 185 28.49 -25.68 44.99
C PRO A 185 28.92 -24.99 46.28
N ASP A 186 28.08 -24.13 46.85
CA ASP A 186 28.29 -23.55 48.18
C ASP A 186 26.96 -23.52 48.95
N ALA A 187 26.47 -24.71 49.28
CA ALA A 187 25.50 -24.93 50.34
C ALA A 187 25.93 -26.19 51.09
N GLY A 188 26.94 -26.03 51.95
CA GLY A 188 27.52 -27.13 52.72
C GLY A 188 28.67 -26.67 53.61
N ALA A 189 28.34 -25.95 54.68
CA ALA A 189 29.10 -25.92 55.93
C ALA A 189 28.14 -25.62 57.09
#